data_AF-A0A536THF3-F1
#
_entry.id   AF-A0A536THF3-F1
#
_cell.length_a   1.000
_cell.length_b   1.000
_cell.length_c   1.000
_cell.angle_alpha   90.00
_cell.angle_beta   90.00
_cell.angle_gamma   90.00
#
_symmetry.space_group_name_H-M   'P 1'
#
loop_
_entity.id
_entity.type
_entity.pdbx_description
1 polymer ?
#
loop_
_entity_poly.entity_id
_entity_poly.type
_entity_poly.pdbx_seq_one_letter_code
_entity_poly.pdbx_strand_id
1 'polypeptide(L)'
;MKPPRTTTGERGVTLLELLVVLMLMALIAGIAIPMFGGGVSSSDLKSAAREVAAGLRFARDRAIAQRAESLLELDLDGRTFRVPPDPRTHRLPARLDLKLYTAQRDLVSEKVGAVRFFPDGGSNGGRITLAAGERKYDVDIDWLTGRVSILE
;
A
#
# COMPACT_ATOMS: atom_id res chain seq x y z
N MET A 1 23.24 -21.99 -77.69
CA MET A 1 23.42 -22.28 -76.25
C MET A 1 22.74 -21.18 -75.45
N LYS A 2 21.63 -21.45 -74.73
CA LYS A 2 20.88 -20.45 -73.94
C LYS A 2 20.70 -21.02 -72.53
N PRO A 3 21.07 -20.29 -71.46
CA PRO A 3 21.04 -20.86 -70.10
C PRO A 3 19.60 -20.98 -69.58
N PRO A 4 19.32 -21.99 -68.73
CA PRO A 4 18.02 -22.12 -68.07
C PRO A 4 17.85 -21.04 -67.00
N ARG A 5 16.66 -20.43 -66.96
CA ARG A 5 16.27 -19.47 -65.93
C ARG A 5 15.72 -20.23 -64.73
N THR A 6 16.36 -20.10 -63.57
CA THR A 6 15.84 -20.59 -62.30
C THR A 6 14.73 -19.66 -61.81
N THR A 7 13.48 -20.11 -61.90
CA THR A 7 12.33 -19.44 -61.28
C THR A 7 12.31 -19.80 -59.79
N THR A 8 12.67 -18.86 -58.93
CA THR A 8 12.41 -18.96 -57.49
C THR A 8 10.90 -18.85 -57.29
N GLY A 9 10.24 -19.96 -56.95
CA GLY A 9 8.80 -19.98 -56.70
C GLY A 9 8.47 -19.18 -55.45
N GLU A 10 7.72 -18.10 -55.61
CA GLU A 10 7.08 -17.38 -54.51
C GLU A 10 6.01 -18.29 -53.91
N ARG A 11 6.28 -18.84 -52.72
CA ARG A 11 5.31 -19.65 -51.98
C ARG A 11 4.26 -18.72 -51.38
N GLY A 12 3.08 -18.70 -51.99
CA GLY A 12 1.91 -18.04 -51.43
C GLY A 12 1.47 -18.72 -50.14
N VAL A 13 1.15 -17.91 -49.12
CA VAL A 13 0.56 -18.36 -47.86
C VAL A 13 -0.84 -18.94 -48.11
N THR A 14 -1.15 -20.07 -47.48
CA THR A 14 -2.47 -20.70 -47.63
C THR A 14 -3.51 -20.03 -46.73
N LEU A 15 -4.79 -20.07 -47.12
CA LEU A 15 -5.90 -19.56 -46.29
C LEU A 15 -5.96 -20.25 -44.93
N LEU A 16 -5.64 -21.55 -44.89
CA LEU A 16 -5.59 -22.33 -43.67
C LEU A 16 -4.50 -21.82 -42.71
N GLU A 17 -3.33 -21.49 -43.25
CA GLU A 17 -2.21 -20.97 -42.47
C GLU A 17 -2.54 -19.62 -41.85
N LEU A 18 -3.19 -18.72 -42.60
CA LEU A 18 -3.65 -17.44 -42.06
C LEU A 18 -4.68 -17.63 -40.93
N LEU A 19 -5.61 -18.58 -41.08
CA LEU A 19 -6.59 -18.92 -40.05
C LEU A 19 -5.95 -19.46 -38.77
N VAL A 20 -4.94 -20.33 -38.91
CA VAL A 20 -4.20 -20.89 -37.76
C VAL A 20 -3.42 -19.79 -37.04
N VAL A 21 -2.78 -18.87 -37.77
CA VAL A 21 -2.06 -17.74 -37.19
C VAL A 21 -3.01 -16.81 -36.43
N LEU A 22 -4.19 -16.49 -36.99
CA LEU A 22 -5.19 -15.67 -36.32
C LEU A 22 -5.77 -16.36 -35.08
N MET A 23 -5.99 -17.68 -35.13
CA MET A 23 -6.41 -18.48 -33.97
C MET A 23 -5.34 -18.45 -32.86
N LEU A 24 -4.07 -18.63 -33.20
CA LEU A 24 -2.95 -18.53 -32.27
C LEU A 24 -2.83 -17.12 -31.68
N MET A 25 -2.96 -16.07 -32.49
CA MET A 25 -2.98 -14.69 -31.99
C MET A 25 -4.16 -14.43 -31.05
N ALA A 26 -5.35 -14.96 -31.33
CA ALA A 26 -6.51 -14.83 -30.45
C ALA A 26 -6.31 -15.57 -29.11
N LEU A 27 -5.71 -16.76 -29.14
CA LEU A 27 -5.33 -17.52 -27.94
C LEU A 27 -4.27 -16.76 -27.12
N ILE A 28 -3.22 -16.26 -27.76
CA ILE A 28 -2.17 -15.49 -27.10
C ILE A 28 -2.74 -14.17 -26.53
N ALA A 29 -3.60 -13.48 -27.27
CA ALA A 29 -4.27 -12.26 -26.83
C ALA A 29 -5.22 -12.52 -25.65
N GLY A 30 -5.89 -13.67 -25.61
CA GLY A 30 -6.72 -14.09 -24.48
C GLY A 30 -5.92 -14.44 -23.21
N ILE A 31 -4.67 -14.91 -23.38
CA ILE A 31 -3.75 -15.23 -22.27
C ILE A 31 -2.92 -14.01 -21.84
N ALA A 32 -2.86 -12.97 -22.69
CA ALA A 32 -2.22 -11.69 -22.39
C ALA A 32 -3.05 -10.87 -21.38
N ILE A 33 -3.31 -11.44 -20.20
CA ILE A 33 -3.60 -10.67 -19.01
C ILE A 33 -2.28 -9.95 -18.69
N PRO A 34 -2.21 -8.62 -18.72
CA PRO A 34 -1.02 -7.94 -18.26
C PRO A 34 -0.89 -8.20 -16.76
N MET A 35 -0.02 -9.12 -16.36
CA MET A 35 0.32 -9.39 -14.95
C MET A 35 1.21 -8.29 -14.34
N PHE A 36 1.22 -7.10 -14.95
CA PHE A 36 1.92 -5.93 -14.46
C PHE A 36 0.94 -5.01 -13.72
N GLY A 37 0.27 -5.55 -12.71
CA GLY A 37 -0.28 -4.73 -11.65
C GLY A 37 0.90 -4.21 -10.83
N GLY A 38 1.31 -2.96 -11.05
CA GLY A 38 2.33 -2.32 -10.22
C GLY A 38 1.90 -2.36 -8.75
N GLY A 39 2.35 -3.36 -8.00
CA GLY A 39 2.07 -3.48 -6.58
C GLY A 39 2.77 -2.37 -5.79
N VAL A 40 2.33 -2.14 -4.56
CA VAL A 40 3.16 -1.43 -3.57
C VAL A 40 4.41 -2.28 -3.37
N SER A 41 5.60 -1.71 -3.55
CA SER A 41 6.82 -2.47 -3.33
C SER A 41 6.94 -2.83 -1.85
N SER A 42 7.64 -3.91 -1.52
CA SER A 42 7.92 -4.26 -0.11
C SER A 42 8.60 -3.09 0.63
N SER A 43 9.47 -2.36 -0.06
CA SER A 43 10.10 -1.14 0.44
C SER A 43 9.09 -0.02 0.73
N ASP A 44 8.09 0.19 -0.13
CA ASP A 44 7.08 1.23 0.07
C ASP A 44 6.18 0.89 1.25
N LEU A 45 5.75 -0.37 1.38
CA LEU A 45 4.93 -0.82 2.51
C LEU A 45 5.70 -0.68 3.83
N LYS A 46 6.97 -1.09 3.85
CA LYS A 46 7.83 -0.94 5.03
C LYS A 46 8.16 0.54 5.32
N SER A 47 8.27 1.39 4.30
CA SER A 47 8.42 2.84 4.47
C SER A 47 7.19 3.45 5.11
N ALA A 48 6.00 3.13 4.59
CA ALA A 48 4.73 3.58 5.14
C ALA A 48 4.57 3.18 6.61
N ALA A 49 4.90 1.93 6.97
CA ALA A 49 4.87 1.47 8.36
C ALA A 49 5.83 2.27 9.26
N ARG A 50 7.03 2.59 8.76
CA ARG A 50 8.00 3.42 9.49
C ARG A 50 7.54 4.87 9.63
N GLU A 51 6.92 5.44 8.61
CA GLU A 51 6.36 6.80 8.65
C GLU A 51 5.22 6.90 9.68
N VAL A 52 4.32 5.93 9.69
CA VAL A 52 3.25 5.85 10.71
C VAL A 52 3.83 5.70 12.11
N ALA A 53 4.82 4.81 12.29
CA ALA A 53 5.48 4.64 13.59
C ALA A 53 6.22 5.92 14.04
N ALA A 54 6.83 6.66 13.12
CA ALA A 54 7.46 7.93 13.40
C ALA A 54 6.43 9.01 13.80
N GLY A 55 5.29 9.08 13.11
CA GLY A 55 4.18 9.96 13.46
C GLY A 55 3.63 9.68 14.87
N LEU A 56 3.45 8.40 15.22
CA LEU A 56 3.00 7.99 16.56
C LEU A 56 4.01 8.37 17.64
N ARG A 57 5.31 8.11 17.41
CA ARG A 57 6.37 8.51 18.35
C ARG A 57 6.43 10.02 18.52
N PHE A 58 6.28 10.77 17.43
CA PHE A 58 6.22 12.23 17.48
C PHE A 58 5.02 12.74 18.30
N ALA A 59 3.83 12.16 18.10
CA ALA A 59 2.66 12.48 18.90
C ALA A 59 2.89 12.20 20.40
N ARG A 60 3.51 11.05 20.72
CA ARG A 60 3.89 10.71 22.10
C ARG A 60 4.87 11.71 22.72
N ASP A 61 5.96 11.99 22.02
CA ASP A 61 7.00 12.89 22.51
C ASP A 61 6.43 14.30 22.72
N ARG A 62 5.51 14.72 21.84
CA ARG A 62 4.76 15.97 21.99
C ARG A 62 3.88 15.96 23.24
N ALA A 63 3.14 14.88 23.49
CA ALA A 63 2.25 14.80 24.66
C ALA A 63 3.03 14.96 25.97
N ILE A 64 4.16 14.28 26.07
CA ILE A 64 5.08 14.34 27.22
C ILE A 64 5.67 15.75 27.34
N ALA A 65 6.22 16.30 26.25
CA ALA A 65 6.90 17.59 26.27
C ALA A 65 5.95 18.77 26.58
N GLN A 66 4.72 18.73 26.06
CA GLN A 66 3.73 19.79 26.25
C GLN A 66 2.88 19.59 27.52
N ARG A 67 3.04 18.45 28.21
CA ARG A 67 2.19 18.03 29.33
C ARG A 67 0.69 18.12 29.00
N ALA A 68 0.36 17.82 27.76
CA ALA A 68 -1.00 17.89 27.23
C ALA A 68 -1.25 16.67 26.34
N GLU A 69 -2.50 16.29 26.14
CA GLU A 69 -2.82 15.19 25.23
C GLU A 69 -2.41 15.53 23.79
N SER A 70 -1.92 14.52 23.06
CA SER A 70 -1.61 14.64 21.64
C SER A 70 -2.20 13.47 20.88
N LEU A 71 -2.64 13.74 19.65
CA LEU A 71 -3.35 12.78 18.82
C LEU A 71 -2.60 12.54 17.52
N LEU A 72 -2.59 11.30 17.06
CA LEU A 72 -2.40 10.99 15.65
C LEU A 72 -3.75 10.66 15.07
N GLU A 73 -4.17 11.44 14.07
CA GLU A 73 -5.39 11.20 13.31
C GLU A 73 -5.03 10.46 12.02
N LEU A 74 -5.71 9.35 11.77
CA LEU A 74 -5.56 8.52 10.58
C LEU A 74 -6.86 8.53 9.80
N ASP A 75 -6.81 9.10 8.60
CA ASP A 75 -7.88 9.01 7.61
C ASP A 75 -7.69 7.74 6.78
N LEU A 76 -8.57 6.76 6.99
CA LEU A 76 -8.51 5.47 6.32
C LEU A 76 -8.92 5.56 4.84
N ASP A 77 -9.83 6.47 4.51
CA ASP A 77 -10.33 6.68 3.13
C ASP A 77 -9.31 7.49 2.33
N GLY A 78 -8.90 8.63 2.89
CA GLY A 78 -7.90 9.52 2.30
C GLY A 78 -6.48 8.96 2.34
N ARG A 79 -6.24 7.89 3.12
CA ARG A 79 -4.93 7.25 3.35
C ARG A 79 -3.89 8.28 3.76
N THR A 80 -4.26 9.14 4.70
CA THR A 80 -3.38 10.17 5.25
C THR A 80 -3.34 10.11 6.76
N PHE A 81 -2.26 10.58 7.34
CA PHE A 81 -2.20 10.83 8.77
C PHE A 81 -1.64 12.22 9.07
N ARG A 82 -2.03 12.75 10.22
CA ARG A 82 -1.52 14.02 10.75
C ARG A 82 -1.43 13.96 12.27
N VAL A 83 -0.61 14.85 12.83
CA VAL A 83 -0.44 14.99 14.28
C VAL A 83 -0.75 16.44 14.66
N PRO A 84 -2.03 16.79 14.93
CA PRO A 84 -2.39 18.16 15.25
C PRO A 84 -1.63 18.69 16.48
N PRO A 85 -1.41 20.01 16.55
CA PRO A 85 -1.69 21.05 15.55
C PRO A 85 -0.63 21.17 14.43
N ASP A 86 0.25 20.18 14.22
CA ASP A 86 1.16 20.23 13.06
C ASP A 86 0.32 20.25 11.75
N PRO A 87 0.48 21.26 10.89
CA PRO A 87 -0.27 21.34 9.63
C PRO A 87 0.17 20.29 8.60
N ARG A 88 1.31 19.61 8.80
CA ARG A 88 1.80 18.60 7.88
C ARG A 88 0.85 17.41 7.84
N THR A 89 0.44 17.06 6.62
CA THR A 89 -0.33 15.86 6.34
C THR A 89 0.53 14.90 5.54
N HIS A 90 0.72 13.70 6.08
CA HIS A 90 1.51 12.65 5.43
C HIS A 90 0.58 11.76 4.61
N ARG A 91 0.94 11.53 3.34
CA ARG A 91 0.16 10.69 2.43
C ARG A 91 0.79 9.31 2.33
N LEU A 92 -0.03 8.28 2.56
CA LEU A 92 0.36 6.88 2.41
C LEU A 92 0.15 6.43 0.95
N PRO A 93 0.88 5.40 0.47
CA PRO A 93 0.73 4.91 -0.89
C PRO A 93 -0.72 4.54 -1.24
N ALA A 94 -1.21 4.97 -2.41
CA ALA A 94 -2.62 4.85 -2.80
C ALA A 94 -3.15 3.41 -2.90
N ARG A 95 -2.26 2.41 -2.94
CA ARG A 95 -2.58 0.98 -3.04
C ARG A 95 -2.38 0.23 -1.71
N LEU A 96 -2.28 0.95 -0.59
CA LEU A 96 -2.33 0.35 0.75
C LEU A 96 -3.78 0.15 1.20
N ASP A 97 -4.04 -1.03 1.75
CA ASP A 97 -5.19 -1.30 2.58
C ASP A 97 -4.81 -0.99 4.03
N LEU A 98 -5.55 -0.07 4.65
CA LEU A 98 -5.34 0.35 6.04
C LEU A 98 -6.46 -0.22 6.90
N LYS A 99 -6.07 -0.87 8.00
CA LYS A 99 -7.00 -1.28 9.05
C LYS A 99 -6.49 -0.77 10.38
N LEU A 100 -7.39 -0.23 11.18
CA LEU A 100 -7.07 0.25 12.52
C LEU A 100 -7.89 -0.54 13.53
N TYR A 101 -7.20 -1.12 14.52
CA TYR A 101 -7.78 -1.82 15.64
C TYR A 101 -7.41 -1.06 16.93
N THR A 102 -8.30 -0.19 17.42
CA THR A 102 -8.12 0.47 18.73
C THR A 102 -8.99 -0.18 19.80
N ALA A 103 -8.64 0.04 21.07
CA ALA A 103 -9.42 -0.43 22.22
C ALA A 103 -10.74 0.37 22.33
N GLN A 104 -11.70 -0.01 21.49
CA GLN A 104 -13.14 0.15 21.64
C GLN A 104 -13.80 1.55 21.61
N ARG A 105 -13.15 2.72 21.77
CA ARG A 105 -13.90 4.00 21.85
C ARG A 105 -13.26 5.27 21.26
N ASP A 106 -12.21 5.19 20.45
CA ASP A 106 -11.55 6.38 19.85
C ASP A 106 -11.69 6.47 18.32
N LEU A 107 -12.86 6.08 17.81
CA LEU A 107 -13.29 6.46 16.46
C LEU A 107 -13.79 7.91 16.54
N VAL A 108 -13.01 8.86 16.02
CA VAL A 108 -13.46 10.25 15.83
C VAL A 108 -14.62 10.28 14.82
N SER A 109 -14.64 9.30 13.91
CA SER A 109 -15.74 8.93 13.02
C SER A 109 -15.51 7.47 12.55
N GLU A 110 -16.49 6.80 11.94
CA GLU A 110 -16.32 5.44 11.37
C GLU A 110 -15.13 5.33 10.39
N LYS A 111 -14.69 6.46 9.83
CA LYS A 111 -13.65 6.59 8.79
C LYS A 111 -12.33 7.20 9.28
N VAL A 112 -12.35 7.87 10.42
CA VAL A 112 -11.19 8.55 11.00
C VAL A 112 -10.93 7.94 12.36
N GLY A 113 -9.84 7.18 12.43
CA GLY A 113 -9.36 6.62 13.67
C GLY A 113 -8.32 7.54 14.31
N ALA A 114 -8.29 7.59 15.64
CA ALA A 114 -7.26 8.33 16.35
C ALA A 114 -6.54 7.48 17.40
N VAL A 115 -5.23 7.70 17.53
CA VAL A 115 -4.43 7.20 18.65
C VAL A 115 -4.08 8.40 19.52
N ARG A 116 -4.45 8.31 20.80
CA ARG A 116 -4.24 9.37 21.80
C ARG A 116 -3.08 9.00 22.70
N PHE A 117 -2.14 9.92 22.86
CA PHE A 117 -1.08 9.85 23.84
C PHE A 117 -1.33 10.84 24.97
N PHE A 118 -1.01 10.40 26.18
CA PHE A 118 -1.23 11.15 27.40
C PHE A 118 0.08 11.77 27.93
N PRO A 119 0.01 12.82 28.76
CA PRO A 119 1.18 13.51 29.33
C PRO A 119 2.13 12.62 30.15
N ASP A 120 1.61 11.52 30.70
CA ASP A 120 2.35 10.53 31.49
C ASP A 120 3.16 9.53 30.61
N GLY A 121 3.00 9.62 29.29
CA GLY A 121 3.66 8.76 28.31
C GLY A 121 2.87 7.50 27.92
N GLY A 122 1.69 7.28 28.53
CA GLY A 122 0.75 6.24 28.14
C GLY A 122 -0.03 6.56 26.88
N SER A 123 -0.87 5.63 26.43
CA SER A 123 -1.76 5.83 25.28
C SER A 123 -3.10 5.09 25.44
N ASN A 124 -4.07 5.39 24.57
CA ASN A 124 -5.27 4.56 24.44
C ASN A 124 -4.99 3.17 23.83
N GLY A 125 -3.74 2.94 23.36
CA GLY A 125 -3.29 1.71 22.75
C GLY A 125 -3.93 1.44 21.39
N GLY A 126 -3.53 0.32 20.80
CA GLY A 126 -4.12 -0.19 19.56
C GLY A 126 -3.08 -0.71 18.58
N ARG A 127 -3.55 -1.01 17.38
CA ARG A 127 -2.76 -1.56 16.30
C ARG A 127 -3.20 -0.97 14.97
N ILE A 128 -2.24 -0.47 14.21
CA ILE A 128 -2.44 0.00 12.84
C ILE A 128 -1.87 -1.04 11.90
N THR A 129 -2.72 -1.71 11.14
CA THR A 129 -2.31 -2.69 10.13
C THR A 129 -2.25 -2.02 8.76
N LEU A 130 -1.07 -2.09 8.14
CA LEU A 130 -0.79 -1.66 6.79
C LEU A 130 -0.64 -2.91 5.91
N ALA A 131 -1.48 -3.09 4.90
CA ALA A 131 -1.45 -4.25 4.02
C ALA A 131 -1.37 -3.86 2.54
N ALA A 132 -0.69 -4.71 1.75
CA ALA A 132 -0.68 -4.61 0.30
C ALA A 132 -0.57 -6.01 -0.31
N GLY A 133 -1.68 -6.50 -0.88
CA GLY A 133 -1.79 -7.90 -1.30
C GLY A 133 -1.61 -8.85 -0.13
N GLU A 134 -0.73 -9.84 -0.27
CA GLU A 134 -0.43 -10.85 0.76
C GLU A 134 0.49 -10.35 1.89
N ARG A 135 1.07 -9.14 1.78
CA ARG A 135 2.02 -8.61 2.77
C ARG A 135 1.31 -7.66 3.72
N LYS A 136 1.70 -7.71 5.00
CA LYS A 136 1.22 -6.82 6.04
C LYS A 136 2.34 -6.37 6.97
N TYR A 137 2.12 -5.24 7.62
CA TYR A 137 2.90 -4.75 8.75
C TYR A 137 1.93 -4.24 9.81
N ASP A 138 2.14 -4.64 11.05
CA ASP A 138 1.37 -4.17 12.20
C ASP A 138 2.21 -3.17 12.99
N VAL A 139 1.72 -1.94 13.13
CA VAL A 139 2.29 -0.93 14.05
C VAL A 139 1.50 -1.02 15.35
N ASP A 140 2.11 -1.65 16.35
CA ASP A 140 1.51 -1.93 17.66
C ASP A 140 1.86 -0.81 18.65
N ILE A 141 0.85 -0.37 19.39
CA ILE A 141 0.97 0.65 20.43
C ILE A 141 0.58 0.03 21.77
N ASP A 142 1.55 -0.05 22.68
CA ASP A 142 1.34 -0.49 24.05
C ASP A 142 0.57 0.59 24.84
N TRP A 143 -0.59 0.22 25.38
CA TRP A 143 -1.49 1.14 26.09
C TRP A 143 -0.86 1.73 27.36
N LEU A 144 -0.06 0.94 28.10
CA LEU A 144 0.51 1.35 29.38
C LEU A 144 1.74 2.24 29.22
N THR A 145 2.61 1.92 28.26
CA THR A 145 3.92 2.57 28.10
C THR A 145 3.98 3.56 26.93
N GLY A 146 2.96 3.55 26.07
CA GLY A 146 2.93 4.28 24.80
C GLY A 146 3.99 3.80 23.82
N ARG A 147 4.63 2.65 24.04
CA ARG A 147 5.70 2.15 23.16
C ARG A 147 5.14 1.80 21.80
N VAL A 148 5.80 2.29 20.74
CA VAL A 148 5.44 2.03 19.34
C VAL A 148 6.42 1.07 18.69
N SER A 149 5.92 -0.10 18.29
CA SER A 149 6.70 -1.19 17.69
C SER A 149 6.14 -1.58 16.32
N ILE A 150 7.01 -1.99 15.39
CA ILE A 150 6.60 -2.50 14.08
C ILE A 150 6.78 -4.02 14.10
N LEU A 151 5.74 -4.75 13.73
CA LEU A 151 5.69 -6.20 13.61
C LEU A 151 5.43 -6.57 12.13
N GLU A 152 6.05 -7.65 11.66
CA GLU A 152 5.86 -8.20 10.29
C GLU A 152 4.82 -9.34 10.29
#